data_AF-A0A9P8TMW6-F1
#
_entry.id   AF-A0A9P8TMW6-F1
#
_cell.length_a   1.000
_cell.length_b   1.000
_cell.length_c   1.000
_cell.angle_alpha   90.00
_cell.angle_beta   90.00
_cell.angle_gamma   90.00
#
_symmetry.space_group_name_H-M   'P 1'
#
loop_
_entity.id
_entity.type
_entity.pdbx_description
1 polymer ?
#
loop_
_entity_poly.entity_id
_entity_poly.type
_entity_poly.pdbx_seq_one_letter_code
_entity_poly.pdbx_strand_id
1 'polypeptide(L)'
;MSLPFDYNNETKQVSLSEGITDEALLEEINQLNRLIKDLTSITTEVPESPEPSLQITNMLKKMIAGGVESLKKKQFKDAVTKLTLALEIQHRRTNWEHFGVQLSETNGILQARCDAYIMNKQYIEAYADADMLLSTQVNTVDNFLRKAIAELNLGKLQEAKVDLERGLCFHENDKRLADHLGLVNHAIAVENGEA
;
A
#
# COMPACT_ATOMS: atom_id res chain seq x y z
N MET A 1 -28.00 28.69 -14.30
CA MET A 1 -27.56 27.88 -13.15
C MET A 1 -26.05 28.10 -13.07
N SER A 2 -25.55 28.94 -12.16
CA SER A 2 -24.10 29.11 -11.99
C SER A 2 -23.58 27.88 -11.26
N LEU A 3 -22.57 27.25 -11.81
CA LEU A 3 -21.96 26.10 -11.16
C LEU A 3 -21.14 26.58 -9.95
N PRO A 4 -21.05 25.79 -8.88
CA PRO A 4 -20.42 26.17 -7.60
C PRO A 4 -18.88 26.12 -7.63
N PHE A 5 -18.27 26.46 -8.77
CA PHE A 5 -16.85 26.33 -8.97
C PHE A 5 -16.26 27.49 -9.77
N ASP A 6 -15.01 27.81 -9.42
CA ASP A 6 -14.20 28.83 -10.06
C ASP A 6 -13.08 28.17 -10.86
N TYR A 7 -12.79 28.70 -12.05
CA TYR A 7 -11.71 28.22 -12.91
C TYR A 7 -10.60 29.25 -12.99
N ASN A 8 -9.37 28.81 -12.71
CA ASN A 8 -8.18 29.64 -12.84
C ASN A 8 -7.51 29.39 -14.20
N ASN A 9 -7.51 30.40 -15.07
CA ASN A 9 -6.92 30.34 -16.41
C ASN A 9 -5.38 30.12 -16.42
N GLU A 10 -4.66 30.56 -15.38
CA GLU A 10 -3.20 30.44 -15.31
C GLU A 10 -2.78 29.04 -14.89
N THR A 11 -3.39 28.51 -13.83
CA THR A 11 -3.08 27.17 -13.31
C THR A 11 -3.83 26.06 -14.04
N LYS A 12 -4.86 26.42 -14.82
CA LYS A 12 -5.83 25.51 -15.46
C LYS A 12 -6.54 24.59 -14.45
N GLN A 13 -6.66 25.02 -13.20
CA GLN A 13 -7.29 24.26 -12.12
C GLN A 13 -8.69 24.78 -11.80
N VAL A 14 -9.53 23.89 -11.29
CA VAL A 14 -10.87 24.17 -10.79
C VAL A 14 -10.82 24.20 -9.26
N SER A 15 -11.51 25.17 -8.64
CA SER A 15 -11.65 25.30 -7.18
C SER A 15 -13.11 25.49 -6.78
N LEU A 16 -13.43 25.16 -5.53
CA LEU A 16 -14.74 25.48 -4.95
C LEU A 16 -14.88 26.97 -4.72
N SER A 17 -16.09 27.49 -4.99
CA SER A 17 -16.43 28.87 -4.66
C SER A 17 -16.52 29.10 -3.15
N GLU A 18 -16.22 30.32 -2.71
CA GLU A 18 -16.21 30.69 -1.30
C GLU A 18 -17.56 30.38 -0.61
N GLY A 19 -17.50 29.61 0.49
CA GLY A 19 -18.67 29.27 1.31
C GLY A 19 -19.24 27.85 1.12
N ILE A 20 -18.66 27.04 0.23
CA ILE A 20 -19.06 25.64 0.03
C ILE A 20 -18.05 24.70 0.69
N THR A 21 -18.50 23.92 1.67
CA THR A 21 -17.68 22.98 2.44
C THR A 21 -18.18 21.55 2.29
N ASP A 22 -18.37 21.10 1.05
CA ASP A 22 -18.69 19.70 0.75
C ASP A 22 -17.39 18.93 0.50
N GLU A 23 -17.07 18.00 1.40
CA GLU A 23 -15.86 17.18 1.36
C GLU A 23 -15.86 16.22 0.15
N ALA A 24 -17.03 15.67 -0.21
CA ALA A 24 -17.14 14.76 -1.35
C ALA A 24 -16.87 15.51 -2.66
N LEU A 25 -17.43 16.73 -2.79
CA LEU A 25 -17.20 17.56 -3.97
C LEU A 25 -15.76 18.05 -4.08
N LEU A 26 -15.11 18.34 -2.94
CA LEU A 26 -13.69 18.70 -2.91
C LEU A 26 -12.80 17.57 -3.45
N GLU A 27 -13.11 16.32 -3.08
CA GLU A 27 -12.37 15.16 -3.56
C GLU A 27 -12.52 14.94 -5.08
N GLU A 28 -13.75 15.07 -5.61
CA GLU A 28 -14.00 15.03 -7.06
C GLU A 28 -13.22 16.12 -7.81
N ILE A 29 -13.14 17.35 -7.25
CA ILE A 29 -12.36 18.44 -7.83
C ILE A 29 -10.85 18.12 -7.79
N ASN A 30 -10.35 17.51 -6.73
CA ASN A 30 -8.96 17.08 -6.65
C ASN A 30 -8.64 16.01 -7.71
N GLN A 31 -9.53 15.04 -7.91
CA GLN A 31 -9.39 14.02 -8.93
C GLN A 31 -9.43 14.62 -10.34
N LEU A 32 -10.35 15.56 -10.58
CA LEU A 32 -10.43 16.30 -11.85
C LEU A 32 -9.14 17.09 -12.12
N ASN A 33 -8.62 17.82 -11.12
CA ASN A 33 -7.38 18.58 -11.26
C ASN A 33 -6.16 17.68 -11.55
N ARG A 34 -6.11 16.47 -10.99
CA ARG A 34 -5.08 15.48 -11.34
C ARG A 34 -5.21 15.03 -12.79
N LEU A 35 -6.43 14.70 -13.23
CA LEU A 35 -6.68 14.29 -14.61
C LEU A 35 -6.34 15.42 -15.61
N ILE A 36 -6.70 16.68 -15.32
CA ILE A 36 -6.36 17.83 -16.17
C ILE A 36 -4.84 17.97 -16.29
N LYS A 37 -4.11 17.82 -15.19
CA LYS A 37 -2.64 17.88 -15.20
C LYS A 37 -2.05 16.77 -16.07
N ASP A 38 -2.57 15.56 -15.96
CA ASP A 38 -2.09 14.42 -16.74
C ASP A 38 -2.41 14.62 -18.24
N LEU A 39 -3.62 15.06 -18.59
CA LEU A 39 -4.05 15.32 -19.97
C LEU A 39 -3.34 16.52 -20.61
N THR A 40 -2.97 17.54 -19.83
CA THR A 40 -2.20 18.68 -20.36
C THR A 40 -0.72 18.35 -20.52
N SER A 41 -0.24 17.28 -19.89
CA SER A 41 1.15 16.82 -20.01
C SER A 41 1.40 15.95 -21.25
N ILE A 42 0.36 15.35 -21.82
CA ILE A 42 0.47 14.56 -23.06
C ILE A 42 0.50 15.48 -24.27
N THR A 43 1.31 15.12 -25.27
CA THR A 43 1.40 15.85 -26.54
C THR A 43 0.23 15.54 -27.47
N THR A 44 -0.51 14.46 -27.19
CA THR A 44 -1.60 13.93 -28.01
C THR A 44 -2.94 14.42 -27.50
N GLU A 45 -3.92 14.59 -28.38
CA GLU A 45 -5.26 15.06 -27.99
C GLU A 45 -6.02 14.05 -27.12
N VAL A 46 -5.66 12.77 -27.22
CA VAL A 46 -6.21 11.68 -26.43
C VAL A 46 -5.11 10.74 -25.94
N PRO A 47 -5.27 10.08 -24.78
CA PRO A 47 -4.38 9.03 -24.34
C PRO A 47 -4.26 7.90 -25.37
N GLU A 48 -3.05 7.63 -25.85
CA GLU A 48 -2.82 6.72 -26.99
C GLU A 48 -2.96 5.24 -26.64
N SER A 49 -2.54 4.83 -25.44
CA SER A 49 -2.53 3.41 -25.03
C SER A 49 -2.70 3.25 -23.51
N PRO A 50 -3.45 2.23 -23.06
CA PRO A 50 -3.46 1.80 -21.66
C PRO A 50 -2.16 1.09 -21.23
N GLU A 51 -1.20 0.87 -22.13
CA GLU A 51 0.05 0.20 -21.77
C GLU A 51 0.89 1.05 -20.81
N PRO A 52 1.32 0.49 -19.66
CA PRO A 52 2.12 1.23 -18.71
C PRO A 52 3.48 1.62 -19.28
N SER A 53 3.98 2.82 -18.94
CA SER A 53 5.31 3.26 -19.35
C SER A 53 6.42 2.30 -18.90
N LEU A 54 7.15 1.74 -19.87
CA LEU A 54 8.28 0.84 -19.62
C LEU A 54 9.39 1.51 -18.80
N GLN A 55 9.59 2.82 -18.96
CA GLN A 55 10.61 3.56 -18.22
C GLN A 55 10.28 3.59 -16.72
N ILE A 56 9.04 3.94 -16.37
CA ILE A 56 8.58 4.00 -14.97
C ILE A 56 8.58 2.60 -14.37
N THR A 57 8.02 1.61 -15.07
CA THR A 57 8.01 0.22 -14.61
C THR A 57 9.42 -0.31 -14.33
N ASN A 58 10.39 -0.04 -15.21
CA ASN A 58 11.78 -0.47 -14.99
C ASN A 58 12.45 0.29 -13.83
N MET A 59 12.14 1.57 -13.66
CA MET A 59 12.63 2.36 -12.54
C MET A 59 12.10 1.81 -11.21
N LEU A 60 10.81 1.52 -11.10
CA LEU A 60 10.19 0.95 -9.91
C LEU A 60 10.77 -0.42 -9.57
N LYS A 61 10.95 -1.30 -10.56
CA LYS A 61 11.63 -2.59 -10.37
C LYS A 61 13.03 -2.42 -9.77
N LYS A 62 13.81 -1.45 -10.25
CA LYS A 62 15.13 -1.13 -9.69
C LYS A 62 15.05 -0.57 -8.27
N MET A 63 14.06 0.28 -7.98
CA MET A 63 13.86 0.82 -6.63
C MET A 63 13.47 -0.25 -5.62
N ILE A 64 12.58 -1.17 -5.98
CA ILE A 64 12.22 -2.32 -5.14
C ILE A 64 13.45 -3.18 -4.89
N ALA A 65 14.20 -3.54 -5.94
CA ALA A 65 15.43 -4.32 -5.81
C ALA A 65 16.46 -3.63 -4.90
N GLY A 66 16.63 -2.31 -5.03
CA GLY A 66 17.50 -1.51 -4.17
C GLY A 66 17.03 -1.45 -2.71
N GLY A 67 15.72 -1.38 -2.47
CA GLY A 67 15.13 -1.46 -1.13
C GLY A 67 15.36 -2.82 -0.47
N VAL A 68 15.18 -3.91 -1.22
CA VAL A 68 15.47 -5.29 -0.77
C VAL A 68 16.96 -5.48 -0.50
N GLU A 69 17.84 -4.84 -1.27
CA GLU A 69 19.28 -4.87 -1.00
C GLU A 69 19.62 -4.13 0.31
N SER A 70 19.03 -2.96 0.56
CA SER A 70 19.17 -2.24 1.84
C SER A 70 18.67 -3.09 3.01
N LEU A 71 17.58 -3.85 2.85
CA LEU A 71 17.09 -4.81 3.84
C LEU A 71 18.15 -5.87 4.17
N LYS A 72 18.77 -6.48 3.14
CA LYS A 72 19.84 -7.48 3.32
C LYS A 72 21.06 -6.89 4.04
N LYS A 73 21.37 -5.62 3.79
CA LYS A 73 22.45 -4.87 4.48
C LYS A 73 22.06 -4.39 5.88
N LYS A 74 20.88 -4.73 6.38
CA LYS A 74 20.33 -4.28 7.67
C LYS A 74 20.16 -2.75 7.78
N GLN A 75 20.07 -2.07 6.64
CA GLN A 75 19.83 -0.63 6.56
C GLN A 75 18.33 -0.35 6.46
N PHE A 76 17.58 -0.69 7.53
CA PHE A 76 16.12 -0.72 7.49
C PHE A 76 15.48 0.66 7.26
N LYS A 77 15.97 1.71 7.92
CA LYS A 77 15.46 3.08 7.73
C LYS A 77 15.63 3.58 6.29
N ASP A 78 16.78 3.29 5.68
CA ASP A 78 17.04 3.65 4.28
C ASP A 78 16.14 2.86 3.32
N ALA A 79 15.89 1.58 3.60
CA ALA A 79 14.95 0.77 2.84
C ALA A 79 13.53 1.35 2.88
N VAL A 80 13.04 1.75 4.07
CA VAL A 80 11.73 2.40 4.25
C VAL A 80 11.62 3.67 3.40
N THR A 81 12.64 4.55 3.45
CA THR A 81 12.63 5.80 2.67
C THR A 81 12.58 5.53 1.17
N LYS A 82 13.43 4.61 0.67
CA LYS A 82 13.46 4.24 -0.76
C LYS A 82 12.14 3.66 -1.25
N LEU A 83 11.54 2.77 -0.46
CA LEU A 83 10.28 2.09 -0.82
C LEU A 83 9.09 3.03 -0.71
N THR A 84 9.10 3.98 0.23
CA THR A 84 8.10 5.05 0.31
C THR A 84 8.17 5.96 -0.91
N LEU A 85 9.37 6.36 -1.33
CA LEU A 85 9.55 7.12 -2.57
C LEU A 85 9.07 6.33 -3.81
N ALA A 86 9.33 5.03 -3.86
CA ALA A 86 8.82 4.19 -4.95
C ALA A 86 7.29 4.19 -4.99
N LEU A 87 6.63 4.13 -3.82
CA LEU A 87 5.19 4.21 -3.73
C LEU A 87 4.65 5.57 -4.16
N GLU A 88 5.31 6.67 -3.79
CA GLU A 88 4.93 8.02 -4.24
C GLU A 88 5.02 8.17 -5.76
N ILE A 89 6.06 7.60 -6.38
CA ILE A 89 6.20 7.57 -7.84
C ILE A 89 5.06 6.78 -8.47
N GLN A 90 4.71 5.61 -7.89
CA GLN A 90 3.61 4.78 -8.38
C GLN A 90 2.26 5.51 -8.35
N HIS A 91 1.98 6.28 -7.30
CA HIS A 91 0.75 7.06 -7.17
C HIS A 91 0.67 8.29 -8.10
N ARG A 92 1.79 8.68 -8.72
CA ARG A 92 1.85 9.75 -9.71
C ARG A 92 1.76 9.24 -11.15
N ARG A 93 1.58 7.93 -11.35
CA ARG A 93 1.32 7.36 -12.67
C ARG A 93 -0.04 7.83 -13.18
N THR A 94 -0.19 7.85 -14.49
CA THR A 94 -1.44 8.26 -15.12
C THR A 94 -2.52 7.20 -14.89
N ASN A 95 -3.75 7.66 -14.65
CA ASN A 95 -4.86 6.80 -14.22
C ASN A 95 -5.45 5.90 -15.32
N TRP A 96 -5.09 6.12 -16.59
CA TRP A 96 -5.60 5.33 -17.73
C TRP A 96 -4.71 4.14 -18.10
N GLU A 97 -3.57 3.95 -17.43
CA GLU A 97 -2.75 2.76 -17.65
C GLU A 97 -3.42 1.49 -17.08
N HIS A 98 -2.95 0.33 -17.53
CA HIS A 98 -3.48 -0.96 -17.14
C HIS A 98 -3.38 -1.20 -15.63
N PHE A 99 -4.54 -1.09 -14.95
CA PHE A 99 -4.65 -1.20 -13.49
C PHE A 99 -4.02 -2.48 -12.93
N GLY A 100 -4.17 -3.63 -13.60
CA GLY A 100 -3.60 -4.89 -13.11
C GLY A 100 -2.07 -4.88 -13.01
N VAL A 101 -1.38 -4.09 -13.85
CA VAL A 101 0.08 -3.94 -13.78
C VAL A 101 0.43 -3.00 -12.63
N GLN A 102 -0.28 -1.87 -12.53
CA GLN A 102 -0.05 -0.93 -11.44
C GLN A 102 -0.30 -1.56 -10.07
N LEU A 103 -1.36 -2.36 -9.92
CA LEU A 103 -1.69 -3.07 -8.70
C LEU A 103 -0.62 -4.09 -8.32
N SER A 104 -0.12 -4.86 -9.30
CA SER A 104 0.97 -5.82 -9.09
C SER A 104 2.26 -5.15 -8.59
N GLU A 105 2.63 -4.01 -9.20
CA GLU A 105 3.79 -3.21 -8.78
C GLU A 105 3.59 -2.61 -7.39
N THR A 106 2.41 -2.04 -7.10
CA THR A 106 2.06 -1.52 -5.78
C THR A 106 2.16 -2.61 -4.72
N ASN A 107 1.63 -3.80 -4.97
CA ASN A 107 1.72 -4.93 -4.06
C ASN A 107 3.19 -5.32 -3.81
N GLY A 108 4.04 -5.36 -4.84
CA GLY A 108 5.47 -5.62 -4.68
C GLY A 108 6.19 -4.58 -3.82
N ILE A 109 5.84 -3.30 -3.96
CA ILE A 109 6.38 -2.21 -3.13
C ILE A 109 5.91 -2.36 -1.68
N LEU A 110 4.62 -2.59 -1.47
CA LEU A 110 4.02 -2.76 -0.13
C LEU A 110 4.60 -3.97 0.60
N GLN A 111 4.80 -5.10 -0.07
CA GLN A 111 5.41 -6.29 0.54
C GLN A 111 6.82 -5.98 1.07
N ALA A 112 7.67 -5.38 0.23
CA ALA A 112 9.03 -5.02 0.63
C ALA A 112 9.04 -3.95 1.73
N ARG A 113 8.11 -2.99 1.68
CA ARG A 113 8.02 -1.90 2.67
C ARG A 113 7.53 -2.41 4.01
N CYS A 114 6.54 -3.29 4.01
CA CYS A 114 6.07 -3.99 5.20
C CYS A 114 7.22 -4.76 5.87
N ASP A 115 8.01 -5.52 5.11
CA ASP A 115 9.18 -6.23 5.65
C ASP A 115 10.19 -5.25 6.27
N ALA A 116 10.43 -4.10 5.63
CA ALA A 116 11.29 -3.06 6.17
C ALA A 116 10.76 -2.44 7.47
N TYR A 117 9.45 -2.21 7.56
CA TYR A 117 8.80 -1.71 8.77
C TYR A 117 8.89 -2.71 9.92
N ILE A 118 8.59 -4.00 9.68
CA ILE A 118 8.71 -5.06 10.71
C ILE A 118 10.15 -5.12 11.22
N MET A 119 11.15 -5.13 10.32
CA MET A 119 12.57 -5.19 10.71
C MET A 119 13.04 -3.91 11.44
N ASN A 120 12.42 -2.75 11.16
CA ASN A 120 12.68 -1.50 11.85
C ASN A 120 11.82 -1.32 13.13
N LYS A 121 11.04 -2.33 13.53
CA LYS A 121 10.13 -2.30 14.69
C LYS A 121 9.02 -1.23 14.60
N GLN A 122 8.62 -0.88 13.39
CA GLN A 122 7.52 0.04 13.09
C GLN A 122 6.25 -0.76 12.82
N TYR A 123 5.65 -1.31 13.87
CA TYR A 123 4.58 -2.30 13.73
C TYR A 123 3.23 -1.72 13.32
N ILE A 124 2.95 -0.45 13.60
CA ILE A 124 1.70 0.21 13.20
C ILE A 124 1.69 0.40 11.68
N GLU A 125 2.80 0.87 11.12
CA GLU A 125 2.95 1.09 9.69
C GLU A 125 3.02 -0.25 8.93
N ALA A 126 3.71 -1.25 9.50
CA ALA A 126 3.70 -2.62 8.96
C ALA A 126 2.29 -3.22 8.92
N TYR A 127 1.50 -3.02 9.97
CA TYR A 127 0.11 -3.48 10.02
C TYR A 127 -0.73 -2.87 8.90
N ALA A 128 -0.62 -1.55 8.69
CA ALA A 128 -1.36 -0.87 7.63
C ALA A 128 -1.00 -1.39 6.23
N ASP A 129 0.29 -1.62 5.96
CA ASP A 129 0.74 -2.21 4.68
C ASP A 129 0.24 -3.65 4.51
N ALA A 130 0.31 -4.47 5.56
CA ALA A 130 -0.15 -5.85 5.53
C ALA A 130 -1.66 -5.98 5.34
N ASP A 131 -2.45 -5.09 5.95
CA ASP A 131 -3.91 -5.07 5.81
C ASP A 131 -4.35 -4.66 4.40
N MET A 132 -3.68 -3.66 3.82
CA MET A 132 -3.87 -3.30 2.40
C MET A 132 -3.51 -4.47 1.47
N LEU A 133 -2.40 -5.17 1.76
CA LEU A 133 -1.99 -6.35 1.00
C LEU A 133 -2.98 -7.51 1.09
N LEU A 134 -3.62 -7.74 2.24
CA LEU A 134 -4.66 -8.77 2.36
C LEU A 134 -5.95 -8.38 1.65
N SER A 135 -6.22 -7.08 1.53
CA SER A 135 -7.35 -6.56 0.75
C SER A 135 -7.17 -6.76 -0.76
N THR A 136 -5.93 -6.72 -1.26
CA THR A 136 -5.61 -6.90 -2.68
C THR A 136 -5.16 -8.32 -3.04
N GLN A 137 -4.59 -9.07 -2.10
CA GLN A 137 -4.00 -10.41 -2.27
C GLN A 137 -4.41 -11.35 -1.12
N VAL A 138 -5.71 -11.62 -1.03
CA VAL A 138 -6.35 -12.34 0.08
C VAL A 138 -5.84 -13.76 0.35
N ASN A 139 -5.20 -14.41 -0.63
CA ASN A 139 -4.75 -15.80 -0.54
C ASN A 139 -3.23 -15.97 -0.40
N THR A 140 -2.49 -14.91 -0.09
CA THR A 140 -1.02 -14.98 0.02
C THR A 140 -0.58 -15.22 1.46
N VAL A 141 0.04 -16.38 1.72
CA VAL A 141 0.51 -16.79 3.06
C VAL A 141 1.39 -15.72 3.73
N ASP A 142 2.35 -15.16 3.00
CA ASP A 142 3.29 -14.21 3.57
C ASP A 142 2.61 -12.91 4.06
N ASN A 143 1.45 -12.54 3.49
CA ASN A 143 0.70 -11.37 3.93
C ASN A 143 -0.01 -11.62 5.26
N PHE A 144 -0.55 -12.82 5.48
CA PHE A 144 -1.08 -13.23 6.79
C PHE A 144 0.02 -13.24 7.85
N LEU A 145 1.20 -13.77 7.53
CA LEU A 145 2.35 -13.77 8.45
C LEU A 145 2.78 -12.34 8.82
N ARG A 146 2.91 -11.44 7.82
CA ARG A 146 3.26 -10.03 8.07
C ARG A 146 2.28 -9.35 9.01
N LYS A 147 0.97 -9.53 8.79
CA LYS A 147 -0.07 -8.94 9.63
C LYS A 147 -0.04 -9.50 11.05
N ALA A 148 0.01 -10.83 11.19
CA ALA A 148 0.05 -11.50 12.49
C ALA A 148 1.29 -11.13 13.31
N ILE A 149 2.46 -10.99 12.67
CA ILE A 149 3.68 -10.52 13.34
C ILE A 149 3.49 -9.08 13.84
N ALA A 150 2.89 -8.20 13.02
CA ALA A 150 2.62 -6.83 13.43
C ALA A 150 1.64 -6.79 14.62
N GLU A 151 0.54 -7.54 14.55
CA GLU A 151 -0.47 -7.62 15.62
C GLU A 151 0.09 -8.17 16.93
N LEU A 152 0.88 -9.25 16.87
CA LEU A 152 1.55 -9.82 18.03
C LEU A 152 2.43 -8.78 18.74
N ASN A 153 3.22 -8.01 17.99
CA ASN A 153 4.07 -6.96 18.56
C ASN A 153 3.29 -5.73 19.05
N LEU A 154 2.06 -5.53 18.56
CA LEU A 154 1.13 -4.50 19.04
C LEU A 154 0.30 -4.96 20.24
N GLY A 155 0.44 -6.22 20.69
CA GLY A 155 -0.34 -6.81 21.77
C GLY A 155 -1.77 -7.22 21.38
N LYS A 156 -2.09 -7.23 20.08
CA LYS A 156 -3.41 -7.62 19.54
C LYS A 156 -3.46 -9.13 19.31
N LEU A 157 -3.38 -9.90 20.39
CA LEU A 157 -3.18 -11.35 20.32
C LEU A 157 -4.40 -12.08 19.73
N GLN A 158 -5.62 -11.63 20.05
CA GLN A 158 -6.84 -12.26 19.55
C GLN A 158 -6.99 -12.04 18.05
N GLU A 159 -6.68 -10.85 17.56
CA GLU A 159 -6.69 -10.52 16.14
C GLU A 159 -5.63 -11.32 15.38
N ALA A 160 -4.42 -11.41 15.92
CA ALA A 160 -3.34 -12.22 15.35
C ALA A 160 -3.74 -13.70 15.22
N LYS A 161 -4.44 -14.25 16.22
CA LYS A 161 -4.96 -15.61 16.18
C LYS A 161 -5.96 -15.78 15.04
N VAL A 162 -6.95 -14.90 14.94
CA VAL A 162 -8.00 -14.96 13.91
C VAL A 162 -7.40 -14.86 12.50
N ASP A 163 -6.44 -13.97 12.28
CA ASP A 163 -5.82 -13.81 10.96
C ASP A 163 -4.91 -15.00 10.58
N LEU A 164 -4.21 -15.61 11.54
CA LEU A 164 -3.45 -16.85 11.31
C LEU A 164 -4.36 -18.05 11.02
N GLU A 165 -5.45 -18.21 11.77
CA GLU A 165 -6.47 -19.24 11.52
C GLU A 165 -7.09 -19.06 10.12
N ARG A 166 -7.42 -17.83 9.74
CA ARG A 166 -7.90 -17.49 8.40
C ARG A 166 -6.87 -17.84 7.32
N GLY A 167 -5.59 -17.57 7.56
CA GLY A 167 -4.50 -17.97 6.66
C GLY A 167 -4.44 -19.49 6.47
N LEU A 168 -4.58 -20.25 7.56
CA LEU A 168 -4.62 -21.72 7.53
C LEU A 168 -5.86 -22.27 6.80
N CYS A 169 -6.99 -21.57 6.80
CA CYS A 169 -8.13 -21.95 5.97
C CYS A 169 -7.82 -21.89 4.46
N PHE A 170 -6.90 -21.04 4.01
CA PHE A 170 -6.42 -21.02 2.63
C PHE A 170 -5.28 -22.00 2.38
N HIS A 171 -4.40 -22.20 3.37
CA HIS A 171 -3.18 -22.99 3.28
C HIS A 171 -2.98 -23.88 4.51
N GLU A 172 -3.77 -24.96 4.61
CA GLU A 172 -3.87 -25.82 5.80
C GLU A 172 -2.55 -26.45 6.25
N ASN A 173 -1.62 -26.68 5.31
CA ASN A 173 -0.35 -27.36 5.58
C ASN A 173 0.84 -26.40 5.73
N ASP A 174 0.62 -25.08 5.79
CA ASP A 174 1.71 -24.13 5.97
C ASP A 174 2.22 -24.14 7.42
N LYS A 175 3.43 -24.66 7.60
CA LYS A 175 4.07 -24.79 8.92
C LYS A 175 4.35 -23.43 9.57
N ARG A 176 4.66 -22.39 8.79
CA ARG A 176 5.02 -21.07 9.35
C ARG A 176 3.81 -20.44 10.04
N LEU A 177 2.63 -20.55 9.42
CA LEU A 177 1.37 -20.12 10.01
C LEU A 177 1.04 -20.92 11.28
N ALA A 178 1.16 -22.25 11.22
CA ALA A 178 0.90 -23.11 12.38
C ALA A 178 1.85 -22.82 13.56
N ASP A 179 3.13 -22.62 13.27
CA ASP A 179 4.14 -22.27 14.28
C ASP A 179 3.83 -20.92 14.93
N HIS A 180 3.50 -19.89 14.12
CA HIS A 180 3.13 -18.57 14.65
C HIS A 180 1.83 -18.61 15.45
N LEU A 181 0.86 -19.43 15.04
CA LEU A 181 -0.38 -19.62 15.77
C LEU A 181 -0.11 -20.27 17.13
N GLY A 182 0.83 -21.22 17.21
CA GLY A 182 1.30 -21.79 18.47
C GLY A 182 1.91 -20.73 19.40
N LEU A 183 2.74 -19.83 18.86
CA LEU A 183 3.32 -18.73 19.64
C LEU A 183 2.25 -17.77 20.17
N VAL A 184 1.29 -17.39 19.33
CA VAL A 184 0.18 -16.51 19.73
C VAL A 184 -0.70 -17.18 20.79
N ASN A 185 -1.06 -18.45 20.61
CA ASN A 185 -1.85 -19.19 21.60
C ASN A 185 -1.11 -19.31 22.95
N HIS A 186 0.20 -19.54 22.94
CA HIS A 186 0.98 -19.53 24.17
C HIS A 186 0.98 -18.15 24.84
N ALA A 187 1.16 -17.07 24.05
CA ALA A 187 1.10 -15.70 24.59
C ALA A 187 -0.28 -15.38 25.20
N ILE A 188 -1.37 -15.82 24.58
CA ILE A 188 -2.73 -15.68 25.12
C ILE A 188 -2.88 -16.46 26.44
N ALA A 189 -2.39 -17.71 26.50
CA ALA A 189 -2.46 -18.51 27.73
C ALA A 189 -1.69 -17.86 28.88
N VAL A 190 -0.52 -17.26 28.60
CA VAL A 190 0.25 -16.48 29.58
C VAL A 190 -0.52 -15.24 30.04
N GLU A 191 -1.15 -14.50 29.13
CA GLU A 191 -1.97 -13.32 29.47
C GLU A 191 -3.17 -13.70 30.36
N ASN A 192 -3.77 -14.86 30.11
CA ASN A 192 -4.89 -15.39 30.90
C ASN A 192 -4.46 -16.03 32.24
N GLY A 193 -3.15 -16.23 32.48
CA GLY A 193 -2.64 -16.91 33.67
C GLY A 193 -2.83 -18.44 33.66
N GLU A 194 -2.99 -19.03 32.47
CA GLU A 194 -3.23 -20.46 32.25
C GLU A 194 -1.93 -21.24 31.95
N ALA A 195 -0.78 -20.55 31.88
CA ALA A 195 0.52 -21.09 31.45
C ALA A 195 1.61 -21.00 32.53
#